data_AF-A0A1Q7AHH5-F1
#
_entry.id   AF-A0A1Q7AHH5-F1
#
_cell.length_a   1.000
_cell.length_b   1.000
_cell.length_c   1.000
_cell.angle_alpha   90.00
_cell.angle_beta   90.00
_cell.angle_gamma   90.00
#
_symmetry.space_group_name_H-M   'P 1'
#
loop_
_entity.id
_entity.type
_entity.pdbx_description
1 polymer ?
#
loop_
_entity_poly.entity_id
_entity_poly.type
_entity_poly.pdbx_seq_one_letter_code
_entity_poly.pdbx_strand_id
1 'polypeptide(L)'
;MIGFPTGITVRRSQTFAFDLELLPVIQNDPLHVDLTLHPGAVWGLGNGWGAGARLAFDVNKASWGFTPILNHGLLNVGRGATLFGELVVPIRFQDDGNGTFTSIGVGVHIGVGF
;
A
#
# COMPACT_ATOMS: atom_id res chain seq x y z
N MET A 1 -14.53 -4.98 -8.79
CA MET A 1 -13.63 -3.89 -8.36
C MET A 1 -12.26 -4.13 -8.98
N ILE A 2 -11.63 -3.11 -9.55
CA ILE A 2 -10.24 -3.17 -10.02
C ILE A 2 -9.50 -1.96 -9.44
N GLY A 3 -8.36 -2.18 -8.78
CA GLY A 3 -7.53 -1.13 -8.20
C GLY A 3 -6.23 -0.96 -8.96
N PHE A 4 -5.76 0.28 -9.07
CA PHE A 4 -4.51 0.63 -9.76
C PHE A 4 -3.55 1.36 -8.81
N PRO A 5 -2.89 0.65 -7.87
CA PRO A 5 -2.00 1.28 -6.91
C PRO A 5 -0.83 1.97 -7.64
N THR A 6 -0.59 3.22 -7.30
CA THR A 6 0.57 4.00 -7.75
C THR A 6 1.18 4.70 -6.55
N GLY A 7 2.50 4.73 -6.45
CA GLY A 7 3.13 5.26 -5.24
C GLY A 7 4.39 6.06 -5.52
N ILE A 8 4.72 6.91 -4.56
CA ILE A 8 5.97 7.66 -4.50
C ILE A 8 6.61 7.37 -3.15
N THR A 9 7.82 6.82 -3.19
CA THR A 9 8.64 6.58 -2.01
C THR A 9 9.81 7.55 -2.02
N VAL A 10 9.98 8.32 -0.95
CA VAL A 10 11.08 9.28 -0.77
C VAL A 10 12.01 8.79 0.32
N ARG A 11 13.19 8.30 -0.08
CA ARG A 11 14.23 7.87 0.87
C ARG A 11 14.81 9.07 1.60
N ARG A 12 14.67 9.10 2.92
CA ARG A 12 15.26 10.12 3.78
C ARG A 12 16.62 9.70 4.33
N SER A 13 16.85 8.39 4.46
CA SER A 13 18.14 7.81 4.82
C SER A 13 18.34 6.45 4.11
N GLN A 14 19.45 5.78 4.42
CA GLN A 14 19.70 4.41 3.94
C GLN A 14 18.62 3.43 4.40
N THR A 15 18.07 3.64 5.60
CA THR A 15 17.17 2.72 6.28
C THR A 15 15.76 3.25 6.46
N PHE A 16 15.44 4.48 6.01
CA PHE A 16 14.12 5.06 6.21
C PHE A 16 13.62 5.81 4.98
N ALA A 17 12.36 5.58 4.64
CA ALA A 17 11.66 6.27 3.57
C ALA A 17 10.25 6.65 3.98
N PHE A 18 9.82 7.83 3.53
CA PHE A 18 8.40 8.17 3.49
C PHE A 18 7.80 7.53 2.25
N ASP A 19 6.55 7.11 2.37
CA ASP A 19 5.84 6.41 1.31
C ASP A 19 4.45 7.03 1.16
N LEU A 20 4.00 7.19 -0.07
CA LEU A 20 2.65 7.61 -0.37
C LEU A 20 2.14 6.77 -1.53
N GLU A 21 1.08 6.01 -1.29
CA GLU A 21 0.37 5.29 -2.33
C GLU A 21 -1.01 5.93 -2.58
N LEU A 22 -1.34 6.10 -3.85
CA LEU A 22 -2.63 6.52 -4.37
C LEU A 22 -3.26 5.30 -5.02
N LEU A 23 -4.44 4.90 -4.54
CA LEU A 23 -5.16 3.75 -5.05
C LEU A 23 -6.52 4.18 -5.63
N PRO A 24 -6.57 4.56 -6.92
CA PRO A 24 -7.81 4.62 -7.67
C PRO A 24 -8.43 3.23 -7.78
N VAL A 25 -9.73 3.14 -7.47
CA VAL A 25 -10.50 1.92 -7.49
C VAL A 25 -11.71 2.09 -8.38
N ILE A 26 -11.79 1.31 -9.44
CA ILE A 26 -12.98 1.25 -10.30
C ILE A 26 -13.98 0.25 -9.70
N GLN A 27 -15.14 0.76 -9.30
CA GLN A 27 -16.33 -0.02 -8.97
C GLN A 27 -17.21 -0.11 -10.20
N ASN A 28 -17.82 -1.27 -10.46
CA ASN A 28 -18.56 -1.50 -11.72
C ASN A 28 -20.08 -1.42 -11.55
N ASP A 29 -20.60 -1.36 -10.33
CA ASP A 29 -22.04 -1.40 -10.06
C ASP A 29 -22.40 -0.62 -8.77
N PRO A 30 -22.87 0.64 -8.87
CA PRO A 30 -22.85 1.50 -10.06
C PRO A 30 -21.40 1.84 -10.47
N LEU A 31 -21.18 2.21 -11.74
CA LEU A 31 -19.84 2.62 -12.21
C LEU A 31 -19.39 3.92 -11.53
N HIS A 32 -18.36 3.85 -10.70
CA HIS A 32 -17.70 5.00 -10.09
C HIS A 32 -16.23 4.70 -9.80
N VAL A 33 -15.46 5.76 -9.54
CA VAL A 33 -14.04 5.66 -9.15
C VAL A 33 -13.89 6.23 -7.75
N ASP A 34 -13.45 5.38 -6.83
CA ASP A 34 -13.03 5.81 -5.50
C ASP A 34 -11.53 6.07 -5.49
N LEU A 35 -11.09 6.90 -4.56
CA LEU A 35 -9.67 7.10 -4.27
C LEU A 35 -9.38 6.75 -2.81
N THR A 36 -8.37 5.92 -2.61
CA THR A 36 -7.77 5.71 -1.29
C THR A 36 -6.38 6.35 -1.23
N LEU A 37 -6.12 7.11 -0.16
CA LEU A 37 -4.82 7.68 0.16
C LEU A 37 -4.10 6.82 1.20
N HIS A 38 -2.85 6.48 0.89
CA HIS A 38 -1.99 5.63 1.71
C HIS A 38 -0.67 6.31 2.08
N PRO A 39 -0.67 7.34 2.95
CA PRO A 39 0.56 7.87 3.50
C PRO A 39 1.17 6.85 4.46
N GLY A 40 2.47 6.64 4.38
CA GLY A 40 3.15 5.60 5.10
C GLY A 40 4.64 5.86 5.27
N ALA A 41 5.27 4.87 5.88
CA ALA A 41 6.68 4.88 6.17
C ALA A 41 7.23 3.46 6.09
N VAL A 42 8.44 3.34 5.57
CA VAL A 42 9.15 2.07 5.40
C VAL A 42 10.55 2.18 5.99
N TRP A 43 10.96 1.14 6.70
CA TRP A 43 12.29 0.98 7.23
C TRP A 43 12.99 -0.22 6.59
N GLY A 44 14.24 -0.02 6.20
CA GLY A 44 15.13 -1.10 5.79
C GLY A 44 15.60 -1.87 7.02
N LEU A 45 15.40 -3.19 7.02
CA LEU A 45 15.82 -4.10 8.09
C LEU A 45 17.18 -4.76 7.81
N GLY A 46 17.74 -4.52 6.62
CA GLY A 46 18.95 -5.18 6.14
C GLY A 46 18.65 -6.47 5.38
N ASN A 47 19.67 -7.03 4.71
CA ASN A 47 19.58 -8.28 3.96
C ASN A 47 18.43 -8.31 2.93
N GLY A 48 18.13 -7.18 2.30
CA GLY A 48 17.07 -7.06 1.31
C GLY A 48 15.65 -6.95 1.88
N TRP A 49 15.48 -7.01 3.21
CA TRP A 49 14.19 -6.85 3.87
C TRP A 49 13.89 -5.40 4.22
N GLY A 50 12.62 -5.04 4.11
CA GLY A 50 12.05 -3.82 4.65
C GLY A 50 10.69 -4.08 5.27
N ALA A 51 10.32 -3.28 6.26
CA ALA A 51 9.00 -3.33 6.89
C ALA A 51 8.48 -1.92 7.10
N GLY A 52 7.16 -1.78 7.12
CA GLY A 52 6.54 -0.49 7.25
C GLY A 52 5.06 -0.58 7.55
N ALA A 53 4.43 0.58 7.50
CA ALA A 53 2.98 0.67 7.54
C ALA A 53 2.52 1.87 6.72
N ARG A 54 1.36 1.70 6.09
CA ARG A 54 0.60 2.77 5.44
C ARG A 54 -0.67 3.02 6.24
N LEU A 55 -1.04 4.26 6.47
CA LEU A 55 -2.40 4.61 6.85
C LEU A 55 -3.32 4.46 5.64
N ALA A 56 -4.61 4.53 5.86
CA ALA A 56 -5.61 4.40 4.82
C ALA A 56 -6.75 5.38 5.04
N PHE A 57 -7.04 6.17 4.01
CA PHE A 57 -8.17 7.09 4.01
C PHE A 57 -8.91 6.96 2.68
N ASP A 58 -10.15 6.50 2.72
CA ASP A 58 -11.01 6.46 1.54
C ASP A 58 -11.66 7.83 1.36
N VAL A 59 -11.28 8.55 0.30
CA VAL A 59 -11.67 9.96 0.10
C VAL A 59 -13.18 10.10 -0.13
N ASN A 60 -13.82 9.07 -0.68
CA ASN A 60 -15.22 9.07 -1.06
C ASN A 60 -16.11 8.22 -0.13
N LYS A 61 -15.56 7.67 0.96
CA LYS A 61 -16.27 6.71 1.84
C LYS A 61 -16.00 6.98 3.31
N ALA A 62 -16.92 6.54 4.17
CA ALA A 62 -16.71 6.48 5.61
C ALA A 62 -15.81 5.29 5.97
N SER A 63 -14.56 5.31 5.51
CA SER A 63 -13.60 4.22 5.72
C SER A 63 -12.19 4.74 5.91
N TRP A 64 -11.50 4.19 6.92
CA TRP A 64 -10.11 4.47 7.21
C TRP A 64 -9.44 3.22 7.78
N GLY A 65 -8.12 3.26 7.93
CA GLY A 65 -7.41 2.19 8.61
C GLY A 65 -5.91 2.27 8.42
N PHE A 66 -5.28 1.09 8.37
CA PHE A 66 -3.85 0.99 8.15
C PHE A 66 -3.50 -0.37 7.53
N THR A 67 -2.30 -0.44 6.97
CA THR A 67 -1.80 -1.59 6.22
C THR A 67 -0.35 -1.79 6.61
N PRO A 68 -0.03 -2.74 7.51
CA PRO A 68 1.34 -3.20 7.69
C PRO A 68 1.86 -3.80 6.39
N ILE A 69 3.14 -3.54 6.11
CA ILE A 69 3.82 -4.03 4.92
C ILE A 69 5.16 -4.66 5.27
N LEU A 70 5.49 -5.73 4.55
CA LEU A 70 6.78 -6.40 4.63
C LEU A 70 7.26 -6.65 3.20
N ASN A 71 8.38 -6.05 2.81
CA ASN A 71 8.97 -6.18 1.50
C ASN A 71 10.32 -6.90 1.53
N HIS A 72 10.62 -7.55 0.42
CA HIS A 72 11.89 -8.24 0.20
C HIS A 72 12.36 -8.08 -1.26
N GLY A 73 13.61 -7.67 -1.43
CA GLY A 73 14.28 -7.67 -2.72
C GLY A 73 14.48 -9.10 -3.23
N LEU A 74 13.94 -9.42 -4.41
CA LEU A 74 13.94 -10.76 -4.98
C LEU A 74 15.09 -10.96 -5.97
N LEU A 75 15.24 -10.04 -6.92
CA LEU A 75 16.20 -10.17 -8.01
C LEU A 75 16.74 -8.81 -8.44
N ASN A 76 18.06 -8.68 -8.57
CA ASN A 76 18.66 -7.54 -9.25
C ASN A 76 18.40 -7.66 -10.76
N VAL A 77 17.63 -6.72 -11.32
CA VAL A 77 17.27 -6.71 -12.75
C VAL A 77 18.21 -5.81 -13.59
N GLY A 78 19.32 -5.38 -12.99
CA GLY A 78 20.38 -4.59 -13.64
C GLY A 78 20.15 -3.08 -13.54
N ARG A 79 21.20 -2.28 -13.83
CA ARG A 79 21.18 -0.81 -13.79
C ARG A 79 20.73 -0.20 -12.45
N GLY A 80 21.01 -0.88 -11.34
CA GLY A 80 20.58 -0.46 -9.99
C GLY A 80 19.13 -0.81 -9.66
N ALA A 81 18.37 -1.40 -10.58
CA ALA A 81 16.99 -1.79 -10.35
C ALA A 81 16.88 -3.17 -9.68
N THR A 82 15.92 -3.30 -8.76
CA THR A 82 15.63 -4.54 -8.02
C THR A 82 14.16 -4.88 -8.14
N LEU A 83 13.84 -6.08 -8.62
CA LEU A 83 12.52 -6.66 -8.50
C LEU A 83 12.28 -7.03 -7.04
N PHE A 84 11.17 -6.60 -6.47
CA PHE A 84 10.79 -6.89 -5.08
C PHE A 84 9.37 -7.46 -5.01
N GLY A 85 9.14 -8.21 -3.94
CA GLY A 85 7.80 -8.58 -3.51
C GLY A 85 7.48 -7.91 -2.18
N GLU A 86 6.22 -7.56 -1.97
CA GLU A 86 5.72 -6.95 -0.75
C GLU A 86 4.43 -7.63 -0.31
N LEU A 87 4.41 -8.12 0.93
CA LEU A 87 3.21 -8.60 1.59
C LEU A 87 2.51 -7.40 2.24
N VAL A 88 1.21 -7.25 2.01
CA VAL A 88 0.39 -6.19 2.58
C VAL A 88 -0.79 -6.78 3.34
N VAL A 89 -1.11 -6.22 4.51
CA VAL A 89 -2.23 -6.68 5.35
C VAL A 89 -3.17 -5.51 5.63
N PRO A 90 -4.09 -5.17 4.71
CA PRO A 90 -5.00 -4.05 4.93
C PRO A 90 -6.00 -4.36 6.04
N ILE A 91 -6.09 -3.46 7.01
CA ILE A 91 -7.07 -3.47 8.09
C ILE A 91 -7.88 -2.18 7.96
N ARG A 92 -9.18 -2.30 7.69
CA ARG A 92 -10.09 -1.15 7.48
C ARG A 92 -11.24 -1.16 8.45
N PHE A 93 -11.55 0.01 8.97
CA PHE A 93 -12.73 0.33 9.75
C PHE A 93 -13.66 1.13 8.84
N GLN A 94 -14.85 0.61 8.63
CA GLN A 94 -15.77 1.10 7.61
C GLN A 94 -17.17 1.26 8.20
N ASP A 95 -17.94 2.16 7.61
CA ASP A 95 -19.38 2.32 7.86
C ASP A 95 -20.09 2.36 6.50
N ASP A 96 -21.11 1.51 6.33
CA ASP A 96 -21.92 1.42 5.11
C ASP A 96 -23.32 2.06 5.24
N GLY A 97 -23.57 2.78 6.34
CA GLY A 97 -24.86 3.36 6.69
C GLY A 97 -25.77 2.44 7.49
N ASN A 98 -25.46 1.14 7.60
CA ASN A 98 -26.19 0.18 8.45
C ASN A 98 -25.40 -0.21 9.71
N GLY A 99 -24.15 0.22 9.84
CA GLY A 99 -23.33 0.04 11.02
C GLY A 99 -21.84 0.05 10.70
N THR A 100 -21.03 0.03 11.77
CA THR A 100 -19.57 -0.05 11.64
C THR A 100 -19.10 -1.50 11.59
N PHE A 101 -18.14 -1.78 10.71
CA PHE A 101 -17.52 -3.09 10.60
C PHE A 101 -16.02 -2.97 10.34
N THR A 102 -15.30 -4.06 10.61
CA THR A 102 -13.86 -4.17 10.34
C THR A 102 -13.62 -5.22 9.26
N SER A 103 -12.83 -4.87 8.26
CA SER A 103 -12.35 -5.80 7.23
C SER A 103 -10.85 -6.00 7.36
N ILE A 104 -10.40 -7.26 7.28
CA ILE A 104 -8.98 -7.61 7.24
C ILE A 104 -8.74 -8.37 5.94
N GLY A 105 -7.74 -7.93 5.18
CA GLY A 105 -7.32 -8.57 3.95
C GLY A 105 -5.85 -8.98 3.97
N VAL A 106 -5.44 -9.71 2.94
CA VAL A 106 -4.05 -10.04 2.65
C VAL A 106 -3.83 -9.86 1.15
N GLY A 107 -2.74 -9.22 0.78
CA GLY A 107 -2.36 -8.99 -0.61
C GLY A 107 -0.86 -9.12 -0.81
N VAL A 108 -0.46 -9.29 -2.07
CA VAL A 108 0.94 -9.29 -2.49
C VAL A 108 1.10 -8.25 -3.60
N HIS A 109 2.08 -7.38 -3.45
CA HIS A 109 2.56 -6.49 -4.49
C HIS A 109 3.86 -7.03 -5.09
N ILE A 110 4.02 -6.85 -6.39
CA ILE A 110 5.27 -7.10 -7.10
C ILE A 110 5.64 -5.79 -7.80
N GLY A 111 6.88 -5.34 -7.62
CA GLY A 111 7.33 -4.06 -8.15
C GLY A 111 8.81 -4.04 -8.48
N VAL A 112 9.25 -2.94 -9.09
CA VAL A 112 10.66 -2.66 -9.39
C VAL A 112 11.06 -1.39 -8.65
N GLY A 113 12.07 -1.48 -7.79
CA GLY A 113 12.68 -0.36 -7.07
C GLY A 113 13.98 0.10 -7.73
N PHE A 114 14.34 1.37 -7.56
CA PHE A 114 15.53 2.03 -8.11
C PHE A 114 16.34 2.75 -7.02
#